data_AF-A0A958ED08-F1
#
_entry.id   AF-A0A958ED08-F1
#
_cell.length_a   1.000
_cell.length_b   1.000
_cell.length_c   1.000
_cell.angle_alpha   90.00
_cell.angle_beta   90.00
_cell.angle_gamma   90.00
#
_symmetry.space_group_name_H-M   'P 1'
#
loop_
_entity.id
_entity.type
_entity.pdbx_description
1 polymer ?
#
loop_
_entity_poly.entity_id
_entity_poly.type
_entity_poly.pdbx_seq_one_letter_code
_entity_poly.pdbx_strand_id
1 'polypeptide(L)'
;MISVLKKRTMGILLTLLILAISACSTDSEPLNSDNATTARYRLTFKSNWNALDFPTNFPVNRHFSDLIGVVHREGAHIWEVGQTASTGIENVAELGVNTELEGEINSGTGMAGEGELVSGGGIPVDQDSVVLTFNITVDYPCISLISMVAPSPDWFVGVENLSLRKDGDWIERMAVDLPVYDAGTDDGATFVAPNSDSNPPGTIALLSSDAADTDFQNGVHRNEPTLHIASFVFERIDN
;
A
#
# COMPACT_ATOMS: atom_id res chain seq x y z
N MET A 1 56.04 18.49 -78.02
CA MET A 1 55.19 17.27 -78.18
C MET A 1 53.77 17.69 -77.79
N ILE A 2 52.89 17.91 -78.77
CA ILE A 2 51.81 16.97 -79.19
C ILE A 2 50.81 16.78 -78.03
N SER A 3 49.51 17.10 -78.07
CA SER A 3 48.56 17.18 -79.19
C SER A 3 47.35 18.07 -78.87
N VAL A 4 46.86 18.72 -79.93
CA VAL A 4 45.53 19.32 -80.13
C VAL A 4 44.46 18.23 -80.25
N LEU A 5 43.19 18.50 -79.84
CA LEU A 5 41.88 18.07 -80.43
C LEU A 5 40.79 18.32 -79.37
N LYS A 6 39.87 19.30 -79.40
CA LYS A 6 38.90 19.86 -80.38
C LYS A 6 37.62 19.02 -80.57
N LYS A 7 36.51 19.58 -80.04
CA LYS A 7 35.09 19.45 -80.47
C LYS A 7 34.42 18.08 -80.17
N ARG A 8 33.12 17.95 -79.85
CA ARG A 8 31.91 18.75 -80.17
C ARG A 8 30.73 18.29 -79.29
N THR A 9 29.77 19.19 -79.11
CA THR A 9 28.38 19.05 -78.64
C THR A 9 27.62 17.77 -79.04
N MET A 10 26.78 17.24 -78.14
CA MET A 10 25.37 16.87 -78.41
C MET A 10 24.62 16.60 -77.10
N GLY A 11 23.50 17.28 -76.87
CA GLY A 11 22.61 17.05 -75.73
C GLY A 11 21.77 15.79 -75.91
N ILE A 12 21.47 15.10 -74.81
CA ILE A 12 20.39 14.11 -74.72
C ILE A 12 19.63 14.37 -73.42
N LEU A 13 18.37 14.74 -73.61
CA LEU A 13 17.29 14.84 -72.65
C LEU A 13 16.95 13.43 -72.12
N LEU A 14 16.94 13.21 -70.81
CA LEU A 14 16.33 12.00 -70.23
C LEU A 14 15.76 12.24 -68.83
N THR A 15 14.46 12.55 -68.83
CA THR A 15 13.41 12.21 -67.85
C THR A 15 13.74 12.21 -66.36
N LEU A 16 13.12 13.18 -65.66
CA LEU A 16 12.77 13.11 -64.25
C LEU A 16 12.09 11.77 -63.92
N LEU A 17 12.66 11.01 -62.99
CA LEU A 17 11.94 10.01 -62.22
C LEU A 17 11.98 10.46 -60.76
N ILE A 18 10.96 11.21 -60.34
CA ILE A 18 10.72 11.51 -58.94
C ILE A 18 10.19 10.20 -58.32
N LEU A 19 11.05 9.45 -57.65
CA LEU A 19 10.59 8.45 -56.68
C LEU A 19 10.00 9.22 -55.49
N ALA A 20 8.68 9.37 -55.47
CA ALA A 20 7.97 9.70 -54.25
C ALA A 20 8.03 8.47 -53.34
N ILE A 21 9.08 8.39 -52.52
CA ILE A 21 9.10 7.48 -51.38
C ILE A 21 8.12 8.10 -50.38
N SER A 22 6.88 7.64 -50.41
CA SER A 22 5.92 7.88 -49.34
C SER A 22 6.46 7.16 -48.10
N ALA A 23 7.31 7.85 -47.35
CA ALA A 23 7.60 7.50 -45.97
C ALA A 23 6.28 7.65 -45.22
N CYS A 24 5.54 6.56 -45.09
CA CYS A 24 4.47 6.46 -44.11
C CYS A 24 5.19 6.52 -42.76
N SER A 25 5.30 7.72 -42.18
CA SER A 25 5.49 7.82 -40.73
C SER A 25 4.27 7.14 -40.14
N THR A 26 4.47 5.88 -39.74
CA THR A 26 3.64 5.33 -38.68
C THR A 26 4.08 6.12 -37.47
N ASP A 27 3.43 7.26 -37.27
CA ASP A 27 3.43 7.94 -35.99
C ASP A 27 2.82 6.92 -35.03
N SER A 28 3.69 6.14 -34.41
CA SER A 28 3.36 5.43 -33.19
C SER A 28 3.08 6.53 -32.19
N GLU A 29 1.80 6.94 -32.12
CA GLU A 29 1.26 7.70 -31.00
C GLU A 29 1.85 7.09 -29.74
N PRO A 30 2.56 7.88 -28.90
CA PRO A 30 3.03 7.35 -27.63
C PRO A 30 1.81 6.82 -26.91
N LEU A 31 1.88 5.58 -26.43
CA LEU A 31 0.86 4.99 -25.56
C LEU A 31 0.51 6.05 -24.53
N ASN A 32 -0.74 6.49 -24.55
CA ASN A 32 -1.29 7.49 -23.67
C ASN A 32 -0.87 7.13 -22.24
N SER A 33 0.11 7.85 -21.67
CA SER A 33 0.32 7.80 -20.23
C SER A 33 -1.02 8.22 -19.66
N ASP A 34 -1.60 7.38 -18.82
CA ASP A 34 -2.92 7.64 -18.29
C ASP A 34 -2.82 8.81 -17.33
N ASN A 35 -2.88 10.04 -17.88
CA ASN A 35 -2.77 11.32 -17.17
C ASN A 35 -4.01 11.60 -16.32
N ALA A 36 -4.75 10.57 -15.93
CA ALA A 36 -5.88 10.68 -15.04
C ALA A 36 -5.39 11.28 -13.72
N THR A 37 -5.94 12.44 -13.35
CA THR A 37 -5.63 13.10 -12.08
C THR A 37 -6.21 12.37 -10.87
N THR A 38 -7.05 11.37 -11.13
CA THR A 38 -7.77 10.56 -10.15
C THR A 38 -7.71 9.10 -10.60
N ALA A 39 -7.65 8.19 -9.64
CA ALA A 39 -7.84 6.77 -9.85
C ALA A 39 -8.83 6.19 -8.83
N ARG A 40 -9.46 5.07 -9.16
CA ARG A 40 -10.31 4.31 -8.24
C ARG A 40 -9.72 2.92 -8.03
N TYR A 41 -9.51 2.58 -6.77
CA TYR A 41 -8.96 1.28 -6.38
C TYR A 41 -10.01 0.42 -5.69
N ARG A 42 -9.91 -0.88 -5.94
CA ARG A 42 -10.43 -1.93 -5.07
C ARG A 42 -9.28 -2.41 -4.19
N LEU A 43 -9.48 -2.37 -2.88
CA LEU A 43 -8.61 -3.01 -1.91
C LEU A 43 -9.26 -4.31 -1.45
N THR A 44 -8.53 -5.41 -1.58
CA THR A 44 -8.82 -6.67 -0.92
C THR A 44 -7.90 -6.82 0.30
N PHE A 45 -8.48 -6.81 1.48
CA PHE A 45 -7.79 -7.19 2.72
C PHE A 45 -7.98 -8.68 2.93
N LYS A 46 -6.88 -9.43 2.95
CA LYS A 46 -6.91 -10.89 3.03
C LYS A 46 -6.11 -11.37 4.23
N SER A 47 -6.71 -12.26 5.01
CA SER A 47 -6.05 -13.03 6.06
C SER A 47 -5.42 -14.30 5.49
N ASN A 48 -4.19 -14.59 5.93
CA ASN A 48 -3.57 -15.91 5.87
C ASN A 48 -3.34 -16.45 7.29
N TRP A 49 -3.88 -15.82 8.34
CA TRP A 49 -3.66 -16.18 9.73
C TRP A 49 -4.39 -17.48 10.09
N ASN A 50 -3.62 -18.55 10.32
CA ASN A 50 -4.19 -19.88 10.56
C ASN A 50 -3.33 -20.70 11.53
N ALA A 51 -3.96 -21.67 12.20
CA ALA A 51 -3.33 -22.48 13.24
C ALA A 51 -2.29 -23.50 12.73
N LEU A 52 -2.20 -23.73 11.41
CA LEU A 52 -1.18 -24.60 10.83
C LEU A 52 0.16 -23.84 10.74
N ASP A 53 0.11 -22.62 10.21
CA ASP A 53 1.30 -21.79 9.99
C ASP A 53 1.70 -21.00 11.25
N PHE A 54 0.74 -20.64 12.11
CA PHE A 54 0.95 -19.89 13.36
C PHE A 54 0.34 -20.66 14.55
N PRO A 55 0.91 -21.81 14.96
CA PRO A 55 0.30 -22.69 15.95
C PRO A 55 0.40 -22.20 17.41
N THR A 56 1.35 -21.33 17.74
CA THR A 56 1.64 -20.96 19.13
C THR A 56 0.53 -20.09 19.70
N ASN A 57 -0.19 -20.62 20.70
CA ASN A 57 -1.33 -19.98 21.37
C ASN A 57 -2.41 -19.43 20.42
N PHE A 58 -2.58 -20.04 19.24
CA PHE A 58 -3.51 -19.55 18.21
C PHE A 58 -4.93 -19.32 18.78
N PRO A 59 -5.50 -18.12 18.65
CA PRO A 59 -6.79 -17.81 19.26
C PRO A 59 -7.96 -18.39 18.46
N VAL A 60 -8.96 -18.93 19.16
CA VAL A 60 -10.16 -19.53 18.53
C VAL A 60 -11.01 -18.48 17.81
N ASN A 61 -11.10 -17.28 18.38
CA ASN A 61 -11.88 -16.14 17.85
C ASN A 61 -11.02 -15.17 17.03
N ARG A 62 -10.10 -15.70 16.22
CA ARG A 62 -9.20 -14.90 15.38
C ARG A 62 -9.98 -14.03 14.38
N HIS A 63 -9.78 -12.72 14.43
CA HIS A 63 -10.41 -11.76 13.53
C HIS A 63 -9.54 -10.51 13.36
N PHE A 64 -9.96 -9.64 12.45
CA PHE A 64 -9.39 -8.31 12.28
C PHE A 64 -10.50 -7.27 12.47
N SER A 65 -10.21 -6.15 13.15
CA SER A 65 -11.21 -5.08 13.34
C SER A 65 -11.54 -4.39 12.03
N ASP A 66 -12.59 -3.56 12.06
CA ASP A 66 -12.90 -2.67 10.95
C ASP A 66 -11.68 -1.84 10.54
N LEU A 67 -11.41 -1.82 9.24
CA LEU A 67 -10.30 -1.12 8.65
C LEU A 67 -10.59 0.39 8.66
N ILE A 68 -9.59 1.17 9.02
CA ILE A 68 -9.61 2.63 8.91
C ILE A 68 -8.27 3.12 8.37
N GLY A 69 -8.30 4.25 7.69
CA GLY A 69 -7.12 4.95 7.27
C GLY A 69 -7.44 6.21 6.49
N VAL A 70 -6.48 6.68 5.73
CA VAL A 70 -6.57 7.95 5.02
C VAL A 70 -5.80 7.88 3.70
N VAL A 71 -6.35 8.51 2.67
CA VAL A 71 -5.62 8.87 1.46
C VAL A 71 -5.06 10.27 1.65
N HIS A 72 -3.74 10.42 1.49
CA HIS A 72 -3.01 11.61 1.94
C HIS A 72 -1.85 11.96 1.01
N ARG A 73 -1.23 13.13 1.28
CA ARG A 73 -0.02 13.58 0.58
C ARG A 73 1.18 12.76 1.03
N GLU A 74 2.19 12.66 0.17
CA GLU A 74 3.46 12.01 0.53
C GLU A 74 4.08 12.64 1.78
N GLY A 75 4.48 11.80 2.75
CA GLY A 75 5.11 12.22 4.00
C GLY A 75 4.14 12.65 5.12
N ALA A 76 2.84 12.41 4.95
CA ALA A 76 1.89 12.45 6.07
C ALA A 76 1.72 11.06 6.69
N HIS A 77 1.45 11.01 8.00
CA HIS A 77 1.45 9.77 8.78
C HIS A 77 0.28 9.76 9.78
N ILE A 78 -0.49 8.67 9.84
CA ILE A 78 -1.46 8.43 10.95
C ILE A 78 -0.86 7.58 12.06
N TRP A 79 0.18 6.82 11.74
CA TRP A 79 1.04 6.06 12.66
C TRP A 79 2.40 5.89 11.97
N GLU A 80 3.47 5.66 12.72
CA GLU A 80 4.82 5.43 12.18
C GLU A 80 5.65 4.63 13.20
N VAL A 81 6.47 3.69 12.72
CA VAL A 81 7.38 2.93 13.60
C VAL A 81 8.35 3.88 14.32
N GLY A 82 8.50 3.69 15.63
CA GLY A 82 9.33 4.51 16.49
C GLY A 82 8.65 5.77 17.02
N GLN A 83 7.41 6.05 16.62
CA GLN A 83 6.57 7.09 17.22
C GLN A 83 5.63 6.51 18.26
N THR A 84 5.20 7.32 19.23
CA THR A 84 4.13 6.96 20.17
C THR A 84 2.78 6.94 19.44
N ALA A 85 1.95 5.93 19.73
CA ALA A 85 0.59 5.85 19.21
C ALA A 85 -0.25 7.07 19.66
N SER A 86 -1.11 7.58 18.77
CA SER A 86 -2.16 8.50 19.18
C SER A 86 -3.24 7.75 19.95
N THR A 87 -4.13 8.48 20.64
CA THR A 87 -5.30 7.88 21.29
C THR A 87 -6.21 7.17 20.27
N GLY A 88 -6.30 7.68 19.03
CA GLY A 88 -6.94 6.99 17.93
C GLY A 88 -6.32 5.65 17.60
N ILE A 89 -4.99 5.59 17.47
CA ILE A 89 -4.26 4.34 17.16
C ILE A 89 -4.35 3.33 18.30
N GLU A 90 -4.19 3.77 19.55
CA GLU A 90 -4.38 2.95 20.76
C GLU A 90 -5.79 2.32 20.77
N ASN A 91 -6.84 3.12 20.57
CA ASN A 91 -8.21 2.63 20.53
C ASN A 91 -8.47 1.61 19.39
N VAL A 92 -7.83 1.79 18.24
CA VAL A 92 -7.91 0.80 17.16
C VAL A 92 -7.19 -0.48 17.58
N ALA A 93 -5.96 -0.38 18.09
CA ALA A 93 -5.12 -1.52 18.39
C ALA A 93 -5.60 -2.38 19.57
N GLU A 94 -6.22 -1.78 20.58
CA GLU A 94 -6.71 -2.50 21.76
C GLU A 94 -8.19 -2.87 21.69
N LEU A 95 -9.01 -2.00 21.10
CA LEU A 95 -10.47 -2.11 21.17
C LEU A 95 -11.13 -2.38 19.82
N GLY A 96 -10.39 -2.20 18.72
CA GLY A 96 -10.93 -2.24 17.36
C GLY A 96 -11.92 -1.10 17.10
N VAL A 97 -11.80 0.02 17.82
CA VAL A 97 -12.73 1.16 17.77
C VAL A 97 -12.14 2.31 16.97
N ASN A 98 -12.79 2.67 15.88
CA ASN A 98 -12.28 3.65 14.91
C ASN A 98 -12.68 5.11 15.19
N THR A 99 -13.59 5.35 16.13
CA THR A 99 -14.22 6.68 16.33
C THR A 99 -13.22 7.80 16.61
N GLU A 100 -12.23 7.56 17.47
CA GLU A 100 -11.25 8.58 17.84
C GLU A 100 -10.31 8.87 16.66
N LEU A 101 -9.80 7.82 16.00
CA LEU A 101 -8.93 7.99 14.82
C LEU A 101 -9.66 8.67 13.65
N GLU A 102 -10.95 8.38 13.47
CA GLU A 102 -11.79 9.10 12.50
C GLU A 102 -11.86 10.60 12.84
N GLY A 103 -11.99 10.95 14.12
CA GLY A 103 -11.94 12.33 14.59
C GLY A 103 -10.59 13.00 14.31
N GLU A 104 -9.48 12.31 14.59
CA GLU A 104 -8.12 12.77 14.32
C GLU A 104 -7.93 13.06 12.82
N ILE A 105 -8.25 12.10 11.95
CA ILE A 105 -8.16 12.24 10.48
C ILE A 105 -9.03 13.40 9.98
N ASN A 106 -10.30 13.47 10.39
CA ASN A 106 -11.22 14.51 9.92
C ASN A 106 -10.85 15.92 10.40
N SER A 107 -10.13 16.03 11.52
CA SER A 107 -9.62 17.32 11.98
C SER A 107 -8.57 17.91 11.04
N GLY A 108 -7.88 17.08 10.26
CA GLY A 108 -6.73 17.46 9.44
C GLY A 108 -5.55 18.00 10.25
N THR A 109 -5.51 17.74 11.56
CA THR A 109 -4.47 18.20 12.47
C THR A 109 -3.51 17.05 12.82
N GLY A 110 -2.28 17.39 13.26
CA GLY A 110 -1.27 16.38 13.59
C GLY A 110 -0.48 15.86 12.38
N MET A 111 0.08 14.65 12.50
CA MET A 111 0.95 14.07 11.47
C MET A 111 0.20 13.68 10.19
N ALA A 112 -1.11 13.46 10.27
CA ALA A 112 -1.94 13.00 9.15
C ALA A 112 -2.21 14.10 8.11
N GLY A 113 -2.19 15.38 8.53
CA GLY A 113 -2.49 16.52 7.67
C GLY A 113 -3.86 16.42 6.98
N GLU A 114 -4.04 17.16 5.87
CA GLU A 114 -5.22 17.03 5.02
C GLU A 114 -5.24 15.68 4.28
N GLY A 115 -6.38 15.00 4.31
CA GLY A 115 -6.58 13.73 3.61
C GLY A 115 -8.06 13.32 3.54
N GLU A 116 -8.34 12.25 2.79
CA GLU A 116 -9.67 11.66 2.66
C GLU A 116 -9.76 10.35 3.44
N LEU A 117 -10.70 10.27 4.38
CA LEU A 117 -10.93 9.08 5.20
C LEU A 117 -11.23 7.86 4.32
N VAL A 118 -10.58 6.74 4.63
CA VAL A 118 -10.88 5.42 4.09
C VAL A 118 -11.38 4.54 5.23
N SER A 119 -12.54 3.92 5.04
CA SER A 119 -13.12 2.99 6.01
C SER A 119 -13.68 1.76 5.31
N GLY A 120 -13.54 0.60 5.94
CA GLY A 120 -14.05 -0.66 5.44
C GLY A 120 -14.29 -1.65 6.58
N GLY A 121 -15.05 -2.71 6.30
CA GLY A 121 -15.25 -3.78 7.29
C GLY A 121 -13.95 -4.52 7.61
N GLY A 122 -13.91 -5.14 8.79
CA GLY A 122 -12.85 -6.05 9.22
C GLY A 122 -13.08 -7.48 8.72
N ILE A 123 -12.14 -8.38 8.99
CA ILE A 123 -12.28 -9.80 8.63
C ILE A 123 -12.85 -10.55 9.84
N PRO A 124 -14.14 -10.97 9.83
CA PRO A 124 -14.71 -11.75 10.92
C PRO A 124 -14.15 -13.18 10.95
N VAL A 125 -14.42 -13.90 12.05
CA VAL A 125 -13.88 -15.24 12.31
C VAL A 125 -14.14 -16.25 11.19
N ASP A 126 -15.29 -16.15 10.52
CA ASP A 126 -15.76 -17.08 9.49
C ASP A 126 -15.40 -16.67 8.06
N GLN A 127 -14.55 -15.64 7.90
CA GLN A 127 -14.10 -15.16 6.60
C GLN A 127 -12.57 -15.06 6.56
N ASP A 128 -12.05 -15.00 5.34
CA ASP A 128 -10.61 -14.83 5.09
C ASP A 128 -10.31 -13.54 4.33
N SER A 129 -11.32 -12.77 3.92
CA SER A 129 -11.11 -11.51 3.22
C SER A 129 -12.31 -10.58 3.24
N VAL A 130 -12.03 -9.28 3.12
CA VAL A 130 -13.01 -8.22 2.88
C VAL A 130 -12.52 -7.28 1.78
N VAL A 131 -13.46 -6.56 1.17
CA VAL A 131 -13.20 -5.68 0.04
C VAL A 131 -13.80 -4.31 0.30
N LEU A 132 -13.05 -3.26 -0.02
CA LEU A 132 -13.55 -1.89 -0.09
C LEU A 132 -13.04 -1.20 -1.36
N THR A 133 -13.65 -0.07 -1.71
CA THR A 133 -13.18 0.78 -2.80
C THR A 133 -12.99 2.19 -2.32
N PHE A 134 -11.94 2.86 -2.80
CA PHE A 134 -11.67 4.26 -2.50
C PHE A 134 -11.17 4.99 -3.74
N ASN A 135 -11.28 6.32 -3.73
CA ASN A 135 -10.69 7.17 -4.76
C ASN A 135 -9.36 7.72 -4.25
N ILE A 136 -8.46 8.00 -5.20
CA ILE A 136 -7.15 8.57 -4.92
C ILE A 136 -6.82 9.60 -6.00
N THR A 137 -6.02 10.61 -5.68
CA THR A 137 -5.69 11.69 -6.61
C THR A 137 -4.20 11.95 -6.68
N VAL A 138 -3.74 12.59 -7.75
CA VAL A 138 -2.33 12.93 -7.91
C VAL A 138 -1.80 13.88 -6.81
N ASP A 139 -2.69 14.64 -6.16
CA ASP A 139 -2.35 15.50 -5.02
C ASP A 139 -2.21 14.73 -3.71
N TYR A 140 -2.93 13.61 -3.58
CA TYR A 140 -2.95 12.71 -2.42
C TYR A 140 -2.66 11.27 -2.89
N PRO A 141 -1.45 10.95 -3.35
CA PRO A 141 -1.14 9.68 -4.02
C PRO A 141 -0.83 8.53 -3.05
N CYS A 142 -0.78 8.80 -1.74
CA CYS A 142 -0.44 7.83 -0.71
C CYS A 142 -1.67 7.37 0.06
N ILE A 143 -1.59 6.16 0.61
CA ILE A 143 -2.57 5.62 1.54
C ILE A 143 -1.88 5.06 2.79
N SER A 144 -2.48 5.33 3.94
CA SER A 144 -2.13 4.69 5.22
C SER A 144 -3.37 4.02 5.78
N LEU A 145 -3.23 2.81 6.32
CA LEU A 145 -4.31 1.95 6.80
C LEU A 145 -3.89 1.24 8.08
N ILE A 146 -4.87 0.92 8.93
CA ILE A 146 -4.68 0.15 10.15
C ILE A 146 -5.91 -0.73 10.42
N SER A 147 -5.67 -1.94 10.96
CA SER A 147 -6.69 -2.84 11.49
C SER A 147 -6.10 -3.68 12.63
N MET A 148 -6.83 -3.81 13.73
CA MET A 148 -6.45 -4.61 14.88
C MET A 148 -6.26 -6.08 14.51
N VAL A 149 -5.25 -6.72 15.07
CA VAL A 149 -5.14 -8.18 15.15
C VAL A 149 -5.87 -8.63 16.40
N ALA A 150 -6.90 -9.47 16.28
CA ALA A 150 -7.78 -9.72 17.41
C ALA A 150 -8.03 -11.21 17.66
N PRO A 151 -8.07 -11.65 18.94
CA PRO A 151 -7.73 -10.86 20.13
C PRO A 151 -6.21 -10.60 20.20
N SER A 152 -5.83 -9.47 20.79
CA SER A 152 -4.46 -9.13 21.16
C SER A 152 -4.48 -8.06 22.25
N PRO A 153 -3.34 -7.79 22.92
CA PRO A 153 -3.17 -6.64 23.81
C PRO A 153 -3.38 -5.33 23.05
N ASP A 154 -2.51 -5.04 22.09
CA ASP A 154 -2.47 -3.80 21.31
C ASP A 154 -1.84 -4.01 19.91
N TRP A 155 -2.05 -5.19 19.32
CA TRP A 155 -1.40 -5.57 18.07
C TRP A 155 -2.25 -5.21 16.86
N PHE A 156 -1.60 -4.75 15.79
CA PHE A 156 -2.27 -4.36 14.55
C PHE A 156 -1.48 -4.72 13.29
N VAL A 157 -2.16 -4.65 12.15
CA VAL A 157 -1.56 -4.70 10.81
C VAL A 157 -1.93 -3.43 10.05
N GLY A 158 -1.07 -3.04 9.11
CA GLY A 158 -1.32 -1.83 8.33
C GLY A 158 -0.26 -1.55 7.28
N VAL A 159 -0.53 -0.51 6.49
CA VAL A 159 0.46 0.14 5.63
C VAL A 159 0.51 1.61 5.97
N GLU A 160 1.66 2.23 5.76
CA GLU A 160 1.93 3.61 6.14
C GLU A 160 2.63 4.28 4.95
N ASN A 161 2.12 5.46 4.57
CA ASN A 161 2.59 6.29 3.46
C ASN A 161 2.87 5.51 2.15
N LEU A 162 1.98 4.58 1.81
CA LEU A 162 2.12 3.72 0.63
C LEU A 162 1.64 4.46 -0.62
N SER A 163 2.57 4.88 -1.48
CA SER A 163 2.22 5.47 -2.79
C SER A 163 1.66 4.42 -3.75
N LEU A 164 0.45 4.67 -4.29
CA LEU A 164 -0.11 3.88 -5.39
C LEU A 164 0.25 4.46 -6.77
N ARG A 165 1.21 5.38 -6.79
CA ARG A 165 1.69 6.05 -7.99
C ARG A 165 3.20 5.89 -8.12
N LYS A 166 3.67 5.57 -9.32
CA LYS A 166 5.10 5.36 -9.61
C LYS A 166 5.45 5.95 -10.96
N ASP A 167 6.53 6.71 -11.01
CA ASP A 167 7.06 7.34 -12.23
C ASP A 167 6.02 8.19 -12.99
N GLY A 168 5.02 8.73 -12.27
CA GLY A 168 3.94 9.55 -12.83
C GLY A 168 2.66 8.78 -13.18
N ASP A 169 2.69 7.45 -13.15
CA ASP A 169 1.57 6.59 -13.52
C ASP A 169 0.92 5.91 -12.30
N TRP A 170 -0.38 5.61 -12.42
CA TRP A 170 -1.10 4.81 -11.44
C TRP A 170 -0.67 3.34 -11.52
N ILE A 171 -0.46 2.70 -10.38
CA ILE A 171 -0.07 1.29 -10.31
C ILE A 171 -1.32 0.44 -10.53
N GLU A 172 -1.40 -0.29 -11.64
CA GLU A 172 -2.56 -1.13 -11.95
C GLU A 172 -2.88 -2.17 -10.87
N ARG A 173 -1.83 -2.76 -10.28
CA ARG A 173 -1.97 -3.72 -9.19
C ARG A 173 -0.77 -3.70 -8.25
N MET A 174 -1.03 -3.67 -6.96
CA MET A 174 -0.02 -3.81 -5.91
C MET A 174 -0.48 -4.85 -4.87
N ALA A 175 0.42 -5.73 -4.45
CA ALA A 175 0.21 -6.59 -3.29
C ALA A 175 1.27 -6.25 -2.24
N VAL A 176 0.82 -6.11 -0.99
CA VAL A 176 1.67 -5.81 0.16
C VAL A 176 1.36 -6.83 1.24
N ASP A 177 2.37 -7.57 1.66
CA ASP A 177 2.28 -8.44 2.84
C ASP A 177 2.40 -7.59 4.10
N LEU A 178 1.59 -7.91 5.11
CA LEU A 178 1.47 -7.07 6.30
C LEU A 178 2.21 -7.70 7.48
N PRO A 179 3.27 -7.06 8.00
CA PRO A 179 3.82 -7.43 9.29
C PRO A 179 2.88 -7.01 10.42
N VAL A 180 3.02 -7.67 11.56
CA VAL A 180 2.33 -7.32 12.80
C VAL A 180 3.13 -6.28 13.57
N TYR A 181 2.43 -5.26 14.04
CA TYR A 181 2.96 -4.21 14.87
C TYR A 181 2.37 -4.30 16.26
N ASP A 182 3.14 -3.82 17.23
CA ASP A 182 2.79 -3.58 18.62
C ASP A 182 2.66 -2.06 18.79
N ALA A 183 1.55 -1.57 19.36
CA ALA A 183 1.31 -0.13 19.50
C ALA A 183 2.13 0.50 20.63
N GLY A 184 2.61 -0.30 21.58
CA GLY A 184 3.33 0.12 22.77
C GLY A 184 2.43 0.71 23.85
N THR A 185 1.17 0.29 23.91
CA THR A 185 0.15 0.78 24.85
C THR A 185 -0.34 -0.29 25.83
N ASP A 186 -0.16 -1.58 25.55
CA ASP A 186 -0.47 -2.69 26.47
C ASP A 186 0.69 -3.71 26.57
N ASP A 187 1.16 -3.98 27.79
CA ASP A 187 2.28 -4.88 28.10
C ASP A 187 1.90 -6.39 28.04
N GLY A 188 0.69 -6.74 27.57
CA GLY A 188 0.25 -8.10 27.42
C GLY A 188 1.15 -8.92 26.47
N ALA A 189 1.56 -10.12 26.90
CA ALA A 189 2.49 -10.94 26.10
C ALA A 189 1.80 -11.90 25.10
N THR A 190 0.50 -12.19 25.30
CA THR A 190 -0.23 -13.24 24.55
C THR A 190 -1.55 -12.71 24.02
N PHE A 191 -2.10 -13.38 22.99
CA PHE A 191 -3.35 -12.98 22.33
C PHE A 191 -4.54 -12.74 23.27
N VAL A 192 -4.60 -13.41 24.42
CA VAL A 192 -5.71 -13.31 25.39
C VAL A 192 -5.23 -12.85 26.77
N ALA A 193 -4.08 -12.17 26.82
CA ALA A 193 -3.59 -11.56 28.06
C ALA A 193 -4.65 -10.60 28.62
N PRO A 194 -4.79 -10.51 29.95
CA PRO A 194 -5.55 -9.41 30.54
C PRO A 194 -4.88 -8.08 30.18
N ASN A 195 -5.67 -7.02 30.03
CA ASN A 195 -5.14 -5.68 29.79
C ASN A 195 -4.09 -5.31 30.86
N SER A 196 -3.00 -4.73 30.38
CA SER A 196 -1.86 -4.29 31.17
C SER A 196 -1.28 -3.00 30.59
N ASP A 197 -1.97 -1.87 30.83
CA ASP A 197 -1.54 -0.52 30.41
C ASP A 197 -0.02 -0.24 30.55
N SER A 198 0.61 0.16 29.44
CA SER A 198 2.03 0.50 29.34
C SER A 198 2.30 1.88 29.96
N ASN A 199 3.07 1.93 31.04
CA ASN A 199 3.37 3.19 31.73
C ASN A 199 4.86 3.35 32.11
N PRO A 200 5.62 4.25 31.43
CA PRO A 200 5.17 5.15 30.36
C PRO A 200 4.84 4.40 29.06
N PRO A 201 4.02 4.98 28.14
CA PRO A 201 3.78 4.38 26.84
C PRO A 201 5.07 4.18 26.05
N GLY A 202 5.11 3.08 25.31
CA GLY A 202 6.16 2.75 24.36
C GLY A 202 6.03 3.50 23.03
N THR A 203 6.63 2.90 22.00
CA THR A 203 6.55 3.38 20.62
C THR A 203 6.11 2.22 19.74
N ILE A 204 5.39 2.54 18.67
CA ILE A 204 5.00 1.56 17.67
C ILE A 204 6.23 0.82 17.15
N ALA A 205 6.19 -0.50 17.18
CA ALA A 205 7.30 -1.35 16.75
C ALA A 205 6.80 -2.61 16.04
N LEU A 206 7.67 -3.26 15.29
CA LEU A 206 7.38 -4.60 14.77
C LEU A 206 7.28 -5.59 15.94
N LEU A 207 6.18 -6.35 16.00
CA LEU A 207 5.92 -7.28 17.09
C LEU A 207 7.04 -8.32 17.20
N SER A 208 7.63 -8.43 18.38
CA SER A 208 8.56 -9.51 18.73
C SER A 208 8.22 -10.00 20.12
N SER A 209 7.92 -11.29 20.25
CA SER A 209 7.57 -11.90 21.54
C SER A 209 8.46 -13.11 21.85
N ASP A 210 8.33 -13.64 23.07
CA ASP A 210 8.86 -14.96 23.40
C ASP A 210 8.23 -16.03 22.49
N ALA A 211 8.97 -17.11 22.26
CA ALA A 211 8.53 -18.24 21.46
C ALA A 211 7.48 -19.11 22.13
N ALA A 212 7.34 -19.01 23.44
CA ALA A 212 6.24 -19.61 24.17
C ALA A 212 4.92 -18.84 24.02
N ASP A 213 4.98 -17.56 23.63
CA ASP A 213 3.83 -16.66 23.62
C ASP A 213 3.22 -16.54 22.23
N THR A 214 4.04 -16.31 21.19
CA THR A 214 3.61 -16.26 19.79
C THR A 214 4.68 -16.77 18.83
N ASP A 215 4.29 -16.91 17.56
CA ASP A 215 5.19 -17.22 16.46
C ASP A 215 5.87 -15.99 15.85
N PHE A 216 5.71 -14.78 16.41
CA PHE A 216 6.21 -13.54 15.80
C PHE A 216 7.64 -13.18 16.22
N GLN A 217 8.42 -12.77 15.23
CA GLN A 217 9.68 -12.06 15.40
C GLN A 217 9.80 -10.99 14.31
N ASN A 218 10.02 -9.73 14.70
CA ASN A 218 10.03 -8.59 13.80
C ASN A 218 8.77 -8.52 12.90
N GLY A 219 7.61 -8.77 13.49
CA GLY A 219 6.30 -8.68 12.84
C GLY A 219 5.96 -9.79 11.85
N VAL A 220 6.84 -10.79 11.67
CA VAL A 220 6.64 -11.91 10.74
C VAL A 220 6.81 -13.24 11.47
N HIS A 221 6.47 -14.34 10.79
CA HIS A 221 6.67 -15.67 11.36
C HIS A 221 8.17 -15.93 11.63
N ARG A 222 8.48 -16.30 12.88
CA ARG A 222 9.85 -16.43 13.40
C ARG A 222 10.73 -17.37 12.57
N ASN A 223 10.17 -18.48 12.11
CA ASN A 223 10.93 -19.50 11.38
C ASN A 223 10.79 -19.39 9.86
N GLU A 224 9.83 -18.61 9.37
CA GLU A 224 9.53 -18.46 7.94
C GLU A 224 9.17 -17.01 7.62
N PRO A 225 10.16 -16.09 7.50
CA PRO A 225 9.90 -14.64 7.41
C PRO A 225 9.07 -14.18 6.20
N THR A 226 8.80 -15.07 5.24
CA THR A 226 7.90 -14.80 4.11
C THR A 226 6.44 -15.05 4.45
N LEU A 227 6.13 -15.72 5.56
CA LEU A 227 4.77 -15.92 6.04
C LEU A 227 4.30 -14.72 6.85
N HIS A 228 3.19 -14.16 6.41
CA HIS A 228 2.52 -13.01 7.01
C HIS A 228 1.07 -13.38 7.31
N ILE A 229 0.52 -12.80 8.37
CA ILE A 229 -0.86 -13.11 8.77
C ILE A 229 -1.90 -12.46 7.87
N ALA A 230 -1.52 -11.44 7.10
CA ALA A 230 -2.43 -10.77 6.19
C ALA A 230 -1.69 -10.10 5.03
N SER A 231 -2.47 -9.69 4.03
CA SER A 231 -2.01 -8.92 2.87
C SER A 231 -3.07 -7.91 2.42
N PHE A 232 -2.62 -6.81 1.85
CA PHE A 232 -3.44 -5.88 1.09
C PHE A 232 -3.16 -6.07 -0.41
N VAL A 233 -4.23 -6.20 -1.20
CA VAL A 233 -4.15 -6.21 -2.66
C VAL A 233 -4.95 -5.04 -3.19
N PHE A 234 -4.24 -4.07 -3.75
CA PHE A 234 -4.79 -2.91 -4.44
C PHE A 234 -4.87 -3.21 -5.93
N GLU A 235 -6.06 -3.05 -6.50
CA GLU A 235 -6.32 -3.20 -7.94
C GLU A 235 -7.04 -1.96 -8.45
N ARG A 236 -6.50 -1.33 -9.48
CA ARG A 236 -7.19 -0.23 -10.15
C ARG A 236 -8.42 -0.75 -10.90
N ILE A 237 -9.55 -0.05 -10.80
CA ILE A 237 -10.85 -0.51 -11.33
C ILE A 237 -11.57 0.51 -12.20
N ASP A 238 -10.99 1.68 -12.41
CA ASP A 238 -11.48 2.69 -13.34
C ASP A 238 -10.72 2.63 -14.67
N ASN A 239 -11.15 1.70 -15.51
CA ASN A 239 -10.78 1.61 -16.92
C ASN A 239 -12.02 1.84 -17.79
#